data_AF-A0A651EFU0-F1
#
_entry.id   AF-A0A651EFU0-F1
#
_cell.length_a   1.000
_cell.length_b   1.000
_cell.length_c   1.000
_cell.angle_alpha   90.00
_cell.angle_beta   90.00
_cell.angle_gamma   90.00
#
_symmetry.space_group_name_H-M   'P 1'
#
loop_
_entity.id
_entity.type
_entity.pdbx_description
1 polymer ?
#
loop_
_entity_poly.entity_id
_entity_poly.type
_entity_poly.pdbx_seq_one_letter_code
_entity_poly.pdbx_strand_id
1 'polypeptide(L)'
;MRSMPTHMVAVVSAGPKADTYHPGDEGPKSVNPGCHKLYCEQVVNTRSPLHVPDAGVDPEWRGNEDLVKFGLGVYLGYPIEIGGEVLGTICAMHNEQFDFDAGSPSLREQLEDLRAAIQEDLSRAA
;
A
#
# COMPACT_ATOMS: atom_id res chain seq x y z
N MET A 1 -1.40 -2.51 -5.22
CA MET A 1 -2.39 -3.41 -4.57
C MET A 1 -3.79 -3.09 -5.07
N ARG A 2 -4.58 -4.09 -5.45
CA ARG A 2 -6.01 -3.96 -5.76
C ARG A 2 -6.86 -4.35 -4.56
N SER A 3 -7.94 -3.63 -4.33
CA SER A 3 -8.92 -3.94 -3.28
C SER A 3 -9.97 -4.91 -3.78
N MET A 4 -10.19 -5.99 -3.03
CA MET A 4 -11.32 -6.91 -3.18
C MET A 4 -12.16 -6.88 -1.90
N PRO A 5 -13.42 -7.37 -1.88
CA PRO A 5 -14.26 -7.28 -0.68
C PRO A 5 -13.63 -7.87 0.59
N THR A 6 -12.89 -8.98 0.46
CA THR A 6 -12.32 -9.73 1.60
C THR A 6 -10.80 -9.75 1.64
N HIS A 7 -10.10 -9.24 0.63
CA HIS A 7 -8.65 -9.33 0.55
C HIS A 7 -8.07 -8.19 -0.30
N MET A 8 -6.75 -8.02 -0.22
CA MET A 8 -5.96 -7.15 -1.09
C MET A 8 -5.11 -8.02 -2.01
N VAL A 9 -4.99 -7.65 -3.28
CA VAL A 9 -4.24 -8.42 -4.29
C VAL A 9 -3.03 -7.62 -4.76
N ALA A 10 -1.85 -8.22 -4.77
CA ALA A 10 -0.68 -7.67 -5.45
C ALA A 10 -0.92 -7.76 -6.97
N VAL A 11 -0.97 -6.61 -7.65
CA VAL A 11 -1.13 -6.56 -9.12
C VAL A 11 0.22 -6.38 -9.80
N VAL A 12 1.03 -5.50 -9.22
CA VAL A 12 2.39 -5.18 -9.68
C VAL A 12 3.23 -4.92 -8.43
N SER A 13 4.46 -5.41 -8.47
CA SER A 13 5.52 -5.15 -7.49
C SER A 13 6.77 -4.75 -8.24
N ALA A 14 7.54 -3.80 -7.69
CA ALA A 14 8.74 -3.28 -8.33
C ALA A 14 9.76 -2.83 -7.28
N GLY A 15 10.98 -2.58 -7.74
CA GLY A 15 12.09 -2.15 -6.88
C GLY A 15 12.82 -3.31 -6.20
N PRO A 16 13.73 -2.98 -5.26
CA PRO A 16 14.40 -4.00 -4.46
C PRO A 16 13.38 -4.83 -3.68
N LYS A 17 13.62 -6.14 -3.58
CA LYS A 17 12.71 -7.09 -2.92
C LYS A 17 11.34 -7.27 -3.60
N ALA A 18 11.23 -7.00 -4.91
CA ALA A 18 10.00 -7.25 -5.67
C ALA A 18 9.54 -8.72 -5.61
N ASP A 19 10.44 -9.65 -5.31
CA ASP A 19 10.19 -11.07 -5.03
C ASP A 19 9.48 -11.33 -3.69
N THR A 20 9.29 -10.30 -2.84
CA THR A 20 8.47 -10.42 -1.62
C THR A 20 6.98 -10.51 -1.94
N TYR A 21 6.53 -9.85 -3.02
CA TYR A 21 5.13 -9.86 -3.47
C TYR A 21 5.06 -10.19 -4.95
N HIS A 22 4.57 -11.37 -5.28
CA HIS A 22 4.31 -11.76 -6.65
C HIS A 22 2.93 -11.27 -7.09
N PRO A 23 2.76 -10.89 -8.38
CA PRO A 23 1.43 -10.64 -8.91
C PRO A 23 0.50 -11.82 -8.66
N GLY A 24 -0.65 -11.54 -8.06
CA GLY A 24 -1.63 -12.54 -7.62
C GLY A 24 -1.56 -12.88 -6.13
N ASP A 25 -0.51 -12.49 -5.41
CA ASP A 25 -0.44 -12.71 -3.96
C ASP A 25 -1.57 -11.95 -3.25
N GLU A 26 -2.17 -12.61 -2.24
CA GLU A 26 -3.34 -12.11 -1.52
C GLU A 26 -3.03 -11.89 -0.04
N GLY A 27 -3.45 -10.74 0.48
CA GLY A 27 -3.49 -10.45 1.92
C GLY A 27 -4.94 -10.41 2.40
N PRO A 28 -5.34 -11.23 3.40
CA PRO A 28 -6.71 -11.20 3.91
C PRO A 28 -6.98 -9.90 4.67
N LYS A 29 -8.13 -9.27 4.43
CA LYS A 29 -8.55 -8.05 5.14
C LYS A 29 -9.08 -8.35 6.54
N SER A 30 -9.15 -7.31 7.38
CA SER A 30 -9.67 -7.38 8.75
C SER A 30 -11.14 -7.81 8.89
N VAL A 31 -11.91 -7.80 7.81
CA VAL A 31 -13.27 -8.38 7.76
C VAL A 31 -13.27 -9.90 8.01
N ASN A 32 -12.17 -10.59 7.74
CA ASN A 32 -12.07 -12.03 8.00
C ASN A 32 -11.75 -12.30 9.48
N PRO A 33 -12.39 -13.29 10.13
CA PRO A 33 -12.12 -13.61 11.53
C PRO A 33 -10.64 -13.93 11.78
N GLY A 34 -10.04 -13.23 12.75
CA GLY A 34 -8.65 -13.43 13.15
C GLY A 34 -7.61 -12.71 12.28
N CYS A 35 -8.04 -11.98 11.25
CA CYS A 35 -7.13 -11.16 10.44
C CYS A 35 -6.98 -9.74 11.01
N HIS A 36 -5.81 -9.16 10.78
CA HIS A 36 -5.51 -7.78 11.14
C HIS A 36 -5.72 -6.86 9.94
N LYS A 37 -5.95 -5.57 10.21
CA LYS A 37 -6.10 -4.56 9.16
C LYS A 37 -4.77 -4.36 8.42
N LEU A 38 -4.83 -4.44 7.09
CA LEU A 38 -3.67 -4.20 6.23
C LEU A 38 -3.43 -2.69 6.05
N TYR A 39 -2.18 -2.28 5.80
CA TYR A 39 -1.88 -0.86 5.51
C TYR A 39 -2.65 -0.36 4.29
N CYS A 40 -2.63 -1.14 3.21
CA CYS A 40 -3.34 -0.82 1.98
C CYS A 40 -4.87 -0.88 2.15
N GLU A 41 -5.38 -1.75 3.03
CA GLU A 41 -6.80 -1.77 3.40
C GLU A 41 -7.22 -0.44 4.06
N GLN A 42 -6.42 0.10 4.97
CA GLN A 42 -6.71 1.39 5.63
C GLN A 42 -6.74 2.55 4.63
N VAL A 43 -5.82 2.58 3.66
CA VAL A 43 -5.81 3.59 2.60
C VAL A 43 -7.10 3.54 1.79
N VAL A 44 -7.55 2.34 1.41
CA VAL A 44 -8.79 2.16 0.65
C VAL A 44 -10.00 2.59 1.48
N ASN A 45 -10.09 2.12 2.74
CA ASN A 45 -11.25 2.36 3.60
C ASN A 45 -11.41 3.84 3.97
N THR A 46 -10.30 4.55 4.19
CA THR A 46 -10.31 5.98 4.55
C THR A 46 -10.26 6.91 3.35
N ARG A 47 -10.02 6.36 2.14
CA ARG A 47 -9.84 7.14 0.91
C ARG A 47 -8.77 8.23 1.04
N SER A 48 -7.78 7.99 1.91
CA SER A 48 -6.77 8.97 2.30
C SER A 48 -5.37 8.33 2.30
N PRO A 49 -4.31 9.12 2.04
CA PRO A 49 -2.94 8.62 2.16
C PRO A 49 -2.65 8.11 3.57
N LEU A 50 -1.78 7.10 3.68
CA LEU A 50 -1.28 6.57 4.95
C LEU A 50 0.24 6.59 4.94
N HIS A 51 0.84 7.18 5.98
CA HIS A 51 2.26 7.13 6.23
C HIS A 51 2.50 6.50 7.62
N VAL A 52 3.14 5.34 7.65
CA VAL A 52 3.56 4.64 8.87
C VAL A 52 5.09 4.66 8.90
N PRO A 53 5.71 5.47 9.77
CA PRO A 53 7.16 5.59 9.83
C PRO A 53 7.83 4.42 10.56
N ASP A 54 7.12 3.77 11.50
CA ASP A 54 7.59 2.58 12.22
C ASP A 54 6.41 1.84 12.87
N ALA A 55 6.00 0.73 12.28
CA ALA A 55 4.93 -0.12 12.80
C ALA A 55 5.32 -0.89 14.07
N GLY A 56 6.62 -1.06 14.36
CA GLY A 56 7.09 -1.79 15.54
C GLY A 56 6.75 -1.07 16.85
N VAL A 57 6.67 0.27 16.81
CA VAL A 57 6.33 1.12 17.96
C VAL A 57 4.91 1.67 17.90
N ASP A 58 4.25 1.62 16.74
CA ASP A 58 2.87 2.06 16.58
C ASP A 58 1.89 0.97 17.05
N PRO A 59 1.10 1.19 18.12
CA PRO A 59 0.16 0.20 18.63
C PRO A 59 -0.90 -0.25 17.61
N GLU A 60 -1.25 0.59 16.63
CA GLU A 60 -2.21 0.25 15.58
C GLU A 60 -1.62 -0.79 14.61
N TRP A 61 -0.31 -0.73 14.36
CA TRP A 61 0.35 -1.49 13.30
C TRP A 61 1.28 -2.61 13.79
N ARG A 62 1.56 -2.68 15.09
CA ARG A 62 2.50 -3.67 15.67
C ARG A 62 2.16 -5.14 15.40
N GLY A 63 0.90 -5.44 15.09
CA GLY A 63 0.45 -6.80 14.72
C GLY A 63 0.18 -6.98 13.22
N ASN A 64 0.53 -6.00 12.39
CA ASN A 64 0.27 -6.06 10.96
C ASN A 64 1.01 -7.22 10.29
N GLU A 65 0.35 -7.92 9.38
CA GLU A 65 0.89 -9.14 8.77
C GLU A 65 2.19 -8.89 7.99
N ASP A 66 2.33 -7.75 7.33
CA ASP A 66 3.51 -7.44 6.51
C ASP A 66 4.74 -7.18 7.39
N LEU A 67 4.53 -6.57 8.57
CA LEU A 67 5.56 -6.45 9.60
C LEU A 67 5.95 -7.84 10.13
N VAL A 68 4.98 -8.67 10.52
CA VAL A 68 5.25 -9.96 11.17
C VAL A 68 5.89 -10.97 10.20
N LYS A 69 5.46 -11.00 8.94
CA LYS A 69 5.93 -11.99 7.95
C LYS A 69 7.21 -11.55 7.24
N PHE A 70 7.33 -10.26 6.92
CA PHE A 70 8.38 -9.76 6.03
C PHE A 70 9.28 -8.69 6.68
N GLY A 71 8.96 -8.27 7.90
CA GLY A 71 9.66 -7.17 8.57
C GLY A 71 9.35 -5.79 7.97
N LEU A 72 8.29 -5.67 7.16
CA LEU A 72 7.93 -4.41 6.49
C LEU A 72 7.13 -3.52 7.45
N GLY A 73 7.88 -2.76 8.25
CA GLY A 73 7.34 -1.85 9.27
C GLY A 73 7.20 -0.39 8.83
N VAL A 74 7.74 -0.02 7.69
CA VAL A 74 7.66 1.35 7.16
C VAL A 74 6.81 1.33 5.89
N TYR A 75 5.82 2.20 5.82
CA TYR A 75 4.82 2.20 4.74
C TYR A 75 4.42 3.61 4.34
N LEU A 76 4.34 3.85 3.04
CA LEU A 76 3.68 5.01 2.45
C LEU A 76 2.75 4.56 1.33
N GLY A 77 1.48 4.93 1.40
CA GLY A 77 0.51 4.53 0.37
C GLY A 77 -0.56 5.58 0.09
N TYR A 78 -1.03 5.57 -1.16
CA TYR A 78 -2.03 6.50 -1.69
C TYR A 78 -3.18 5.76 -2.38
N PRO A 79 -4.42 6.23 -2.23
CA PRO A 79 -5.58 5.58 -2.84
C PRO A 79 -5.59 5.79 -4.36
N ILE A 80 -5.88 4.73 -5.12
CA ILE A 80 -6.15 4.83 -6.56
C ILE A 80 -7.66 4.94 -6.74
N GLU A 81 -8.13 6.08 -7.21
CA GLU A 81 -9.55 6.41 -7.36
C GLU A 81 -9.96 6.62 -8.83
N ILE A 82 -11.13 6.10 -9.21
CA ILE A 82 -11.80 6.36 -10.50
C ILE A 82 -13.29 6.55 -10.26
N GLY A 83 -13.87 7.61 -10.82
CA GLY A 83 -15.33 7.79 -10.82
C GLY A 83 -15.96 7.82 -9.41
N GLY A 84 -15.20 8.19 -8.38
CA GLY A 84 -15.64 8.17 -6.99
C GLY A 84 -15.55 6.80 -6.30
N GLU A 85 -14.94 5.78 -6.90
CA GLU A 85 -14.62 4.49 -6.30
C GLU A 85 -13.10 4.35 -6.09
N VAL A 86 -12.68 3.82 -4.93
CA VAL A 86 -11.27 3.50 -4.66
C VAL A 86 -10.98 2.05 -5.04
N LEU A 87 -10.23 1.86 -6.13
CA LEU A 87 -9.91 0.55 -6.68
C LEU A 87 -8.80 -0.19 -5.90
N GLY A 88 -7.97 0.56 -5.18
CA GLY A 88 -6.82 0.00 -4.49
C GLY A 88 -5.83 1.04 -4.00
N THR A 89 -4.58 0.64 -3.90
CA THR A 89 -3.50 1.44 -3.33
C THR A 89 -2.22 1.25 -4.12
N ILE A 90 -1.55 2.37 -4.42
CA ILE A 90 -0.13 2.39 -4.76
C ILE A 90 0.65 2.69 -3.49
N CYS A 91 1.71 1.94 -3.23
CA CYS A 91 2.47 2.07 -1.99
C CYS A 91 3.94 1.67 -2.15
N ALA A 92 4.76 2.20 -1.26
CA ALA A 92 6.13 1.77 -1.03
C ALA A 92 6.28 1.30 0.42
N MET A 93 7.18 0.35 0.63
CA MET A 93 7.47 -0.24 1.94
C MET A 93 8.96 -0.38 2.16
N HIS A 94 9.38 -0.34 3.42
CA HIS A 94 10.76 -0.56 3.82
C HIS A 94 10.82 -1.37 5.13
N ASN A 95 11.89 -2.15 5.31
CA ASN A 95 12.09 -2.97 6.52
C ASN A 95 12.93 -2.29 7.61
N GLU A 96 13.33 -1.04 7.35
CA GLU A 96 14.16 -0.19 8.21
C GLU A 96 13.68 1.25 8.07
N GLN A 97 14.09 2.12 8.99
CA GLN A 97 13.77 3.55 8.93
C GLN A 97 14.09 4.13 7.55
N PHE A 98 13.12 4.81 6.94
CA PHE A 98 13.25 5.33 5.58
C PHE A 98 12.60 6.71 5.49
N ASP A 99 13.31 7.65 4.89
CA ASP A 99 12.82 9.01 4.62
C ASP A 99 12.27 9.07 3.19
N PHE A 100 10.94 9.07 3.06
CA PHE A 100 10.26 9.15 1.76
C PHE A 100 10.42 10.51 1.06
N ASP A 101 10.83 11.53 1.81
CA ASP A 101 10.96 12.91 1.36
C ASP A 101 12.42 13.26 0.99
N ALA A 102 13.35 12.31 1.17
CA ALA A 102 14.75 12.50 0.80
C ALA A 102 14.97 12.43 -0.73
N GLY A 103 15.88 13.28 -1.22
CA GLY A 103 16.28 13.34 -2.63
C GLY A 103 15.43 14.29 -3.48
N SER A 104 15.71 14.35 -4.79
CA SER A 104 14.91 15.12 -5.76
C SER A 104 14.99 14.46 -7.16
N PRO A 105 13.87 13.93 -7.69
CA PRO A 105 12.58 13.80 -7.01
C PRO A 105 12.65 12.79 -5.86
N SER A 106 11.95 13.07 -4.77
CA SER A 106 11.76 12.16 -3.64
C SER A 106 10.89 10.96 -4.04
N LEU A 107 10.91 9.89 -3.24
CA LEU A 107 10.04 8.73 -3.50
C LEU A 107 8.56 9.09 -3.33
N ARG A 108 8.25 10.02 -2.41
CA ARG A 108 6.90 10.56 -2.25
C ARG A 108 6.38 11.18 -3.54
N GLU A 109 7.13 12.10 -4.11
CA GLU A 109 6.77 12.78 -5.37
C GLU A 109 6.58 11.76 -6.50
N GLN A 110 7.49 10.79 -6.62
CA GLN A 110 7.39 9.74 -7.64
C GLN A 110 6.14 8.86 -7.47
N LEU A 111 5.73 8.54 -6.23
CA LEU A 111 4.51 7.77 -5.97
C LEU A 111 3.24 8.56 -6.31
N GLU A 112 3.23 9.87 -6.03
CA GLU A 112 2.12 10.76 -6.36
C GLU A 112 1.98 10.95 -7.88
N ASP A 113 3.09 11.12 -8.59
CA ASP A 113 3.12 11.19 -10.06
C ASP A 113 2.64 9.87 -10.68
N LEU A 114 3.15 8.73 -10.19
CA LEU A 114 2.75 7.42 -10.70
C LEU A 114 1.27 7.11 -10.39
N ARG A 115 0.78 7.51 -9.22
CA ARG A 115 -0.65 7.45 -8.88
C ARG A 115 -1.48 8.23 -9.89
N ALA A 116 -1.08 9.47 -10.19
CA ALA A 116 -1.79 10.33 -11.14
C ALA A 116 -1.83 9.70 -12.54
N ALA A 117 -0.69 9.20 -13.02
CA ALA A 117 -0.59 8.54 -14.30
C ALA A 117 -1.46 7.27 -14.39
N ILE A 118 -1.48 6.45 -13.33
CA ILE A 118 -2.34 5.24 -13.27
C ILE A 118 -3.82 5.62 -13.33
N GLN A 119 -4.25 6.63 -12.55
CA GLN A 119 -5.64 7.05 -12.55
C GLN A 119 -6.06 7.63 -13.90
N GLU A 120 -5.18 8.40 -14.55
CA GLU A 120 -5.43 8.93 -15.89
C GLU A 120 -5.60 7.79 -16.92
N ASP A 121 -4.67 6.84 -16.95
CA ASP A 121 -4.71 5.70 -17.86
C ASP A 121 -6.00 4.88 -17.68
N LEU A 122 -6.33 4.54 -16.45
CA LEU A 122 -7.54 3.77 -16.16
C LEU A 122 -8.83 4.54 -16.47
N SER A 123 -8.83 5.88 -16.32
CA SER A 123 -9.99 6.71 -16.70
C SER A 123 -10.24 6.77 -18.20
N ARG A 124 -9.20 6.57 -19.03
CA ARG A 124 -9.32 6.50 -20.49
C ARG A 124 -9.80 5.14 -20.98
N ALA A 125 -9.62 4.11 -20.16
CA ALA A 125 -10.02 2.73 -20.46
C ALA A 125 -11.47 2.41 -20.02
N ALA A 126 -12.13 3.31 -19.28
CA ALA A 126 -13.50 3.21 -18.80
C ALA A 126 -14.50 3.87 -19.78
#